data_AF-A0ABD2Z152-F1
#
_entry.id   AF-A0ABD2Z152-F1
#
_cell.length_a   1.000
_cell.length_b   1.000
_cell.length_c   1.000
_cell.angle_alpha   90.00
_cell.angle_beta   90.00
_cell.angle_gamma   90.00
#
_symmetry.space_group_name_H-M   'P 1'
#
loop_
_entity.id
_entity.type
_entity.pdbx_description
1 polymer ?
#
loop_
_entity_poly.entity_id
_entity_poly.type
_entity_poly.pdbx_seq_one_letter_code
_entity_poly.pdbx_strand_id
1 'polypeptide(L)'
;MQVLAFLNSVLLLNQLNQVVVIATGFSSCGYVFDSSGSVSQRAESLLPKLEEFVENDESGSPRDNSVNGVGSSLLSGSLSMALCYIQRVFRSGPLHPQPRILCLHGSPDGPGQYVAIMNSIFSAQRSMVPIDSCVIGAQHSAFLQQASYITGGVYLKPQQLDGLFQYLSTVFATDLHSRNFLQLPKPVGVDFRASCFCHKSTIDMGFICSVCLSIFCKHQKKCSTCGSIFGQAQTNDPSVSEGKRETPV
;
A
#
# COMPACT_ATOMS: atom_id res chain seq x y z
N MET A 1 -2.19 4.93 -24.10
CA MET A 1 -1.65 3.90 -25.02
C MET A 1 -0.45 3.12 -24.48
N GLN A 2 0.57 3.76 -23.89
CA GLN A 2 1.81 3.04 -23.49
C GLN A 2 1.60 1.95 -22.42
N VAL A 3 0.78 2.21 -21.39
CA VAL A 3 0.44 1.21 -20.36
C VAL A 3 -0.31 0.02 -20.97
N LEU A 4 -1.23 0.28 -21.90
CA LEU A 4 -1.98 -0.77 -22.59
C LEU A 4 -1.06 -1.69 -23.41
N ALA A 5 -0.12 -1.10 -24.16
CA ALA A 5 0.89 -1.84 -24.90
C ALA A 5 1.75 -2.71 -23.97
N PHE A 6 2.10 -2.18 -22.80
CA PHE A 6 2.83 -2.93 -21.78
C PHE A 6 2.01 -4.13 -21.24
N LEU A 7 0.75 -3.94 -20.88
CA LEU A 7 -0.11 -5.04 -20.40
C LEU A 7 -0.26 -6.14 -21.46
N ASN A 8 -0.44 -5.74 -22.73
CA ASN A 8 -0.48 -6.67 -23.85
C ASN A 8 0.85 -7.43 -24.00
N SER A 9 1.99 -6.76 -23.87
CA SER A 9 3.29 -7.41 -23.93
C SER A 9 3.45 -8.47 -22.82
N VAL A 10 2.98 -8.19 -21.60
CA VAL A 10 3.03 -9.15 -20.49
C VAL A 10 2.16 -10.38 -20.76
N LEU A 11 0.95 -10.19 -21.30
CA LEU A 11 0.09 -11.31 -21.71
C LEU A 11 0.70 -12.13 -22.85
N LEU A 12 1.48 -11.50 -23.73
CA LEU A 12 2.16 -12.18 -24.85
C LEU A 12 3.42 -12.95 -24.42
N LEU A 13 4.07 -12.57 -23.31
CA LEU A 13 5.28 -13.24 -22.83
C LEU A 13 5.03 -14.70 -22.41
N ASN A 14 3.86 -15.01 -21.84
CA ASN A 14 3.50 -16.36 -21.44
C ASN A 14 1.97 -16.53 -21.42
N GLN A 15 1.48 -17.64 -21.98
CA GLN A 15 0.04 -17.96 -22.05
C GLN A 15 -0.61 -18.18 -20.68
N LEU A 16 0.18 -18.50 -19.66
CA LEU A 16 -0.29 -18.67 -18.29
C LEU A 16 -0.36 -17.34 -17.51
N ASN A 17 0.13 -16.24 -18.09
CA ASN A 17 0.11 -14.94 -17.42
C ASN A 17 -1.33 -14.45 -17.29
N GLN A 18 -1.65 -13.98 -16.09
CA GLN A 18 -2.92 -13.34 -15.78
C GLN A 18 -2.65 -11.90 -15.35
N VAL A 19 -3.46 -10.99 -15.87
CA VAL A 19 -3.35 -9.56 -15.62
C VAL A 19 -4.68 -9.06 -15.07
N VAL A 20 -4.60 -8.37 -13.94
CA VAL A 20 -5.74 -7.69 -13.32
C VAL A 20 -5.36 -6.23 -13.14
N VAL A 21 -6.26 -5.34 -13.55
CA VAL A 21 -6.09 -3.90 -13.41
C VAL A 21 -7.13 -3.37 -12.43
N ILE A 22 -6.63 -2.74 -11.37
CA ILE A 22 -7.44 -2.08 -10.34
C ILE A 22 -7.21 -0.58 -10.49
N ALA A 23 -8.29 0.18 -10.72
CA ALA A 23 -8.23 1.63 -10.69
C ALA A 23 -8.37 2.13 -9.26
N THR A 24 -7.62 3.19 -8.96
CA THR A 24 -7.62 3.86 -7.66
C THR A 24 -8.03 5.30 -7.87
N GLY A 25 -9.20 5.67 -7.38
CA GLY A 25 -9.72 7.04 -7.37
C GLY A 25 -9.50 7.75 -6.04
N PHE A 26 -10.14 8.89 -5.90
CA PHE A 26 -10.21 9.65 -4.65
C PHE A 26 -11.29 9.10 -3.72
N SER A 27 -12.46 8.75 -4.27
CA SER A 27 -13.62 8.29 -3.51
C SER A 27 -13.78 6.78 -3.53
N SER A 28 -13.30 6.13 -4.59
CA SER A 28 -13.52 4.71 -4.83
C SER A 28 -12.28 4.00 -5.38
N CYS A 29 -12.28 2.68 -5.28
CA CYS A 29 -11.33 1.80 -5.97
C CYS A 29 -12.08 0.59 -6.52
N GLY A 30 -11.74 0.16 -7.73
CA GLY A 30 -12.54 -0.84 -8.47
C GLY A 30 -11.72 -1.67 -9.45
N TYR A 31 -12.21 -2.88 -9.76
CA TYR A 31 -11.65 -3.72 -10.81
C TYR A 31 -12.07 -3.18 -12.17
N VAL A 32 -11.10 -2.81 -13.01
CA VAL A 32 -11.35 -2.33 -14.38
C VAL A 32 -11.18 -3.48 -15.37
N PHE A 33 -10.20 -4.34 -15.14
CA PHE A 33 -9.89 -5.44 -16.04
C PHE A 33 -9.43 -6.67 -15.29
N ASP A 34 -9.87 -7.83 -15.76
CA ASP A 34 -9.45 -9.13 -15.26
C ASP A 34 -9.36 -10.09 -16.46
N SER A 35 -8.16 -10.55 -16.76
CA SER A 35 -7.91 -11.48 -17.86
C SER A 35 -8.35 -12.92 -17.57
N SER A 36 -8.72 -13.24 -16.32
CA SER A 36 -9.32 -14.53 -15.96
C SER A 36 -10.81 -14.60 -16.30
N GLY A 37 -11.45 -13.44 -16.48
CA GLY A 37 -12.76 -13.32 -17.13
C GLY A 37 -12.67 -13.69 -18.62
N SER A 38 -13.81 -14.00 -19.25
CA SER A 38 -13.89 -14.62 -20.59
C SER A 38 -12.81 -14.17 -21.59
N VAL A 39 -12.27 -15.16 -22.33
CA VAL A 39 -11.15 -15.12 -23.31
C VAL A 39 -11.25 -14.00 -24.38
N SER A 40 -12.39 -13.30 -24.45
CA SER A 40 -12.66 -12.24 -25.43
C SER A 40 -12.48 -10.82 -24.90
N GLN A 41 -12.17 -10.61 -23.62
CA GLN A 41 -11.84 -9.27 -23.12
C GLN A 41 -10.42 -8.90 -23.55
N ARG A 42 -10.30 -8.40 -24.78
CA ARG A 42 -9.10 -7.71 -25.24
C ARG A 42 -8.87 -6.49 -24.37
N ALA A 43 -7.60 -6.15 -24.18
CA ALA A 43 -7.22 -4.95 -23.44
C ALA A 43 -7.82 -3.66 -24.05
N GLU A 44 -8.31 -3.70 -25.29
CA GLU A 44 -9.13 -2.63 -25.90
C GLU A 44 -10.34 -2.24 -25.06
N SER A 45 -10.94 -3.18 -24.31
CA SER A 45 -12.04 -2.91 -23.37
C SER A 45 -11.60 -2.20 -22.08
N LEU A 46 -10.30 -2.10 -21.81
CA LEU A 46 -9.75 -1.41 -20.64
C LEU A 46 -10.02 0.09 -20.70
N LEU A 47 -9.79 0.71 -21.86
CA LEU A 47 -9.93 2.16 -22.04
C LEU A 47 -11.35 2.66 -21.69
N PRO A 48 -12.44 2.12 -22.28
CA PRO A 48 -13.78 2.61 -21.99
C PRO A 48 -14.19 2.36 -20.53
N LYS A 49 -13.79 1.22 -19.93
CA LYS A 49 -14.07 0.94 -18.51
C LYS A 49 -13.30 1.87 -17.57
N LEU A 50 -12.10 2.29 -17.97
CA LEU A 50 -11.28 3.20 -17.20
C LEU A 50 -11.83 4.63 -17.31
N GLU A 51 -12.31 5.04 -18.48
CA GLU A 51 -13.04 6.30 -18.68
C GLU A 51 -14.33 6.33 -17.84
N GLU A 52 -15.14 5.27 -17.90
CA GLU A 52 -16.35 5.12 -17.06
C GLU A 52 -16.01 5.19 -15.56
N PHE A 53 -14.93 4.56 -15.12
CA PHE A 53 -14.48 4.63 -13.73
C PHE A 53 -14.10 6.06 -13.33
N VAL A 54 -13.41 6.80 -14.20
CA VAL A 54 -13.02 8.20 -13.94
C VAL A 54 -14.28 9.07 -13.84
N GLU A 55 -15.22 8.94 -14.77
CA GLU A 55 -16.49 9.70 -14.73
C GLU A 55 -17.31 9.42 -13.46
N ASN A 56 -17.34 8.16 -13.02
CA ASN A 56 -18.03 7.76 -11.78
C ASN A 56 -17.33 8.29 -10.52
N ASP A 57 -15.99 8.33 -10.50
CA ASP A 57 -15.24 8.85 -9.34
C ASP A 57 -15.33 10.39 -9.25
N GLU A 58 -15.39 11.09 -10.40
CA GLU A 58 -15.60 12.54 -10.44
C GLU A 58 -17.02 12.93 -10.00
N SER A 59 -18.04 12.22 -10.48
CA SER A 59 -19.44 12.48 -10.12
C SER A 59 -19.81 12.07 -8.68
N GLY A 60 -19.14 11.06 -8.13
CA GLY A 60 -19.29 10.61 -6.75
C GLY A 60 -18.59 11.49 -5.72
N SER A 61 -17.76 12.46 -6.12
CA SER A 61 -17.07 13.35 -5.20
C SER A 61 -18.03 14.36 -4.57
N PRO A 62 -18.30 14.29 -3.24
CA PRO A 62 -18.96 15.41 -2.58
C PRO A 62 -17.97 16.57 -2.62
N ARG A 63 -18.37 17.71 -3.17
CA ARG A 63 -17.65 18.99 -3.03
C ARG A 63 -17.73 19.53 -1.59
N ASP A 64 -17.54 18.66 -0.60
CA ASP A 64 -17.62 19.01 0.82
C ASP A 64 -16.22 19.03 1.45
N ASN A 65 -15.67 20.25 1.52
CA ASN A 65 -14.97 20.80 2.69
C ASN A 65 -14.13 19.84 3.56
N SER A 66 -13.14 19.15 2.97
CA SER A 66 -11.98 18.76 3.78
C SER A 66 -11.07 19.98 3.94
N VAL A 67 -11.23 20.65 5.07
CA VAL A 67 -10.37 21.73 5.57
C VAL A 67 -8.92 21.22 5.53
N ASN A 68 -8.10 21.81 4.64
CA ASN A 68 -6.63 21.73 4.61
C ASN A 68 -5.94 20.38 4.24
N GLY A 69 -6.52 19.55 3.37
CA GLY A 69 -5.84 18.34 2.89
C GLY A 69 -5.77 18.25 1.36
N VAL A 70 -4.57 18.17 0.78
CA VAL A 70 -4.40 17.76 -0.62
C VAL A 70 -5.05 16.39 -0.79
N GLY A 71 -5.97 16.24 -1.74
CA GLY A 71 -6.71 15.00 -1.93
C GLY A 71 -5.77 13.83 -2.21
N SER A 72 -5.75 12.83 -1.33
CA SER A 72 -4.93 11.63 -1.48
C SER A 72 -5.75 10.47 -2.05
N SER A 73 -5.22 9.77 -3.05
CA SER A 73 -5.84 8.56 -3.62
C SER A 73 -6.01 7.45 -2.58
N LEU A 74 -7.03 6.60 -2.72
CA LEU A 74 -7.28 5.43 -1.84
C LEU A 74 -6.34 4.24 -2.11
N LEU A 75 -5.02 4.47 -2.07
CA LEU A 75 -4.01 3.46 -2.40
C LEU A 75 -4.07 2.24 -1.47
N SER A 76 -4.37 2.43 -0.19
CA SER A 76 -4.53 1.32 0.76
C SER A 76 -5.68 0.38 0.36
N GLY A 77 -6.76 0.93 -0.20
CA GLY A 77 -7.92 0.17 -0.66
C GLY A 77 -7.56 -0.73 -1.82
N SER A 78 -6.92 -0.18 -2.86
CA SER A 78 -6.51 -0.95 -4.03
C SER A 78 -5.45 -2.01 -3.74
N LEU A 79 -4.46 -1.72 -2.88
CA LEU A 79 -3.50 -2.71 -2.42
C LEU A 79 -4.19 -3.86 -1.67
N SER A 80 -5.15 -3.56 -0.80
CA SER A 80 -5.90 -4.57 -0.07
C SER A 80 -6.76 -5.43 -1.00
N MET A 81 -7.41 -4.82 -2.01
CA MET A 81 -8.15 -5.55 -3.04
C MET A 81 -7.23 -6.48 -3.84
N ALA A 82 -6.05 -5.99 -4.27
CA ALA A 82 -5.07 -6.79 -4.99
C ALA A 82 -4.63 -8.01 -4.17
N LEU A 83 -4.29 -7.82 -2.89
CA LEU A 83 -3.87 -8.90 -2.00
C LEU A 83 -4.99 -9.92 -1.76
N CYS A 84 -6.23 -9.46 -1.56
CA CYS A 84 -7.39 -10.34 -1.44
C CYS A 84 -7.64 -11.14 -2.71
N TYR A 85 -7.46 -10.53 -3.89
CA TYR A 85 -7.57 -11.22 -5.17
C TYR A 85 -6.49 -12.29 -5.31
N ILE A 86 -5.23 -11.94 -5.07
CA ILE A 86 -4.10 -12.87 -5.11
C ILE A 86 -4.33 -14.05 -4.17
N GLN A 87 -4.80 -13.78 -2.94
CA GLN A 87 -5.10 -14.83 -1.96
C GLN A 87 -6.23 -15.75 -2.40
N ARG A 88 -7.23 -15.22 -3.12
CA ARG A 88 -8.30 -16.02 -3.73
C ARG A 88 -7.72 -16.95 -4.79
N VAL A 89 -6.89 -16.45 -5.70
CA VAL A 89 -6.25 -17.26 -6.75
C VAL A 89 -5.36 -18.35 -6.16
N PHE A 90 -4.56 -18.02 -5.13
CA PHE A 90 -3.75 -19.01 -4.40
C PHE A 90 -4.57 -20.16 -3.81
N ARG A 91 -5.81 -19.90 -3.39
CA ARG A 91 -6.69 -20.93 -2.79
C ARG A 91 -7.49 -21.70 -3.82
N SER A 92 -7.77 -21.11 -4.98
CA SER A 92 -8.62 -21.71 -6.02
C SER A 92 -7.84 -22.47 -7.09
N GLY A 93 -6.55 -22.16 -7.31
CA GLY A 93 -5.75 -22.73 -8.38
C GLY A 93 -5.01 -24.02 -8.02
N PRO A 94 -4.83 -24.97 -8.95
CA PRO A 94 -3.98 -26.15 -8.75
C PRO A 94 -2.48 -25.83 -8.88
N LEU A 95 -2.13 -24.69 -9.50
CA LEU A 95 -0.77 -24.19 -9.66
C LEU A 95 -0.51 -23.06 -8.67
N HIS A 96 0.70 -22.99 -8.13
CA HIS A 96 1.11 -21.89 -7.25
C HIS A 96 1.52 -20.69 -8.12
N PRO A 97 0.69 -19.63 -8.23
CA PRO A 97 1.05 -18.46 -9.02
C PRO A 97 2.26 -17.75 -8.41
N GLN A 98 3.02 -17.05 -9.24
CA GLN A 98 4.02 -16.08 -8.80
C GLN A 98 3.43 -14.67 -8.93
N PRO A 99 2.66 -14.20 -7.93
CA PRO A 99 2.02 -12.90 -8.01
C PRO A 99 3.05 -11.77 -7.90
N ARG A 100 2.73 -10.65 -8.53
CA ARG A 100 3.50 -9.43 -8.44
C ARG A 100 2.57 -8.24 -8.61
N ILE A 101 2.76 -7.21 -7.80
CA ILE A 101 1.96 -6.00 -7.84
C ILE A 101 2.81 -4.90 -8.47
N LEU A 102 2.29 -4.22 -9.49
CA LEU A 102 2.88 -3.01 -10.07
C LEU A 102 1.95 -1.82 -9.77
N CYS A 103 2.43 -0.88 -8.98
CA CYS A 103 1.76 0.36 -8.64
C CYS A 103 2.19 1.47 -9.61
N LEU A 104 1.30 1.91 -10.49
CA LEU A 104 1.46 3.14 -11.27
C LEU A 104 0.82 4.30 -10.49
N HIS A 105 1.63 5.21 -9.98
CA HIS A 105 1.16 6.23 -9.04
C HIS A 105 1.48 7.64 -9.51
N GLY A 106 0.47 8.50 -9.58
CA GLY A 106 0.60 9.90 -10.01
C GLY A 106 0.18 10.92 -8.94
N SER A 107 -0.50 10.49 -7.89
CA SER A 107 -1.01 11.35 -6.82
C SER A 107 0.05 11.64 -5.76
N PRO A 108 -0.15 12.67 -4.93
CA PRO A 108 0.66 12.90 -3.74
C PRO A 108 0.27 11.96 -2.60
N ASP A 109 1.24 11.65 -1.75
CA ASP A 109 1.04 10.82 -0.55
C ASP A 109 0.20 11.57 0.51
N GLY A 110 -0.89 10.94 0.95
CA GLY A 110 -1.71 11.45 2.06
C GLY A 110 -1.28 10.83 3.39
N PRO A 111 -0.82 11.61 4.39
CA PRO A 111 -0.34 11.03 5.64
C PRO A 111 -1.45 10.37 6.47
N GLY A 112 -2.72 10.68 6.18
CA GLY A 112 -3.86 10.00 6.80
C GLY A 112 -3.95 8.51 6.47
N GLN A 113 -3.38 8.06 5.35
CA GLN A 113 -3.45 6.66 4.91
C GLN A 113 -2.21 5.83 5.29
N TYR A 114 -1.22 6.42 5.97
CA TYR A 114 0.04 5.76 6.30
C TYR A 114 -0.15 4.38 6.95
N VAL A 115 -0.95 4.32 8.02
CA VAL A 115 -1.17 3.07 8.76
C VAL A 115 -1.79 2.00 7.88
N ALA A 116 -2.79 2.39 7.06
CA ALA A 116 -3.48 1.47 6.18
C ALA A 116 -2.54 0.95 5.08
N ILE A 117 -1.77 1.82 4.44
CA ILE A 117 -0.80 1.45 3.40
C ILE A 117 0.29 0.54 3.98
N MET A 118 0.86 0.88 5.14
CA MET A 118 1.90 0.07 5.79
C MET A 118 1.38 -1.31 6.19
N ASN A 119 0.16 -1.41 6.71
CA ASN A 119 -0.46 -2.71 7.01
C ASN A 119 -0.63 -3.55 5.73
N SER A 120 -1.01 -2.95 4.60
CA SER A 120 -1.07 -3.64 3.31
C SER A 120 0.32 -4.08 2.83
N ILE A 121 1.35 -3.25 2.98
CA ILE A 121 2.73 -3.58 2.60
C ILE A 121 3.26 -4.75 3.43
N PHE A 122 3.09 -4.73 4.76
CA PHE A 122 3.53 -5.83 5.62
C PHE A 122 2.74 -7.12 5.33
N SER A 123 1.46 -7.00 4.97
CA SER A 123 0.67 -8.14 4.51
C SER A 123 1.21 -8.70 3.20
N ALA A 124 1.58 -7.84 2.23
CA ALA A 124 2.21 -8.26 0.99
C ALA A 124 3.56 -8.95 1.21
N GLN A 125 4.40 -8.41 2.10
CA GLN A 125 5.67 -9.00 2.49
C GLN A 125 5.49 -10.41 3.07
N ARG A 126 4.52 -10.59 3.97
CA ARG A 126 4.21 -11.90 4.55
C ARG A 126 3.72 -12.90 3.53
N SER A 127 2.98 -12.44 2.53
CA SER A 127 2.53 -13.26 1.40
C SER A 127 3.58 -13.41 0.30
N MET A 128 4.81 -12.90 0.51
CA MET A 128 5.92 -12.93 -0.45
C MET A 128 5.56 -12.34 -1.82
N VAL A 129 4.71 -11.30 -1.83
CA VAL A 129 4.31 -10.59 -3.05
C VAL A 129 5.14 -9.31 -3.17
N PRO A 130 6.06 -9.22 -4.16
CA PRO A 130 6.81 -7.99 -4.39
C PRO A 130 5.87 -6.88 -4.91
N ILE A 131 6.06 -5.68 -4.36
CA ILE A 131 5.39 -4.46 -4.81
C ILE A 131 6.41 -3.61 -5.56
N ASP A 132 6.23 -3.53 -6.86
CA ASP A 132 6.94 -2.59 -7.69
C ASP A 132 6.17 -1.29 -7.83
N SER A 133 6.91 -0.20 -7.94
CA SER A 133 6.36 1.14 -7.92
C SER A 133 6.93 1.96 -9.06
N CYS A 134 6.07 2.47 -9.92
CA CYS A 134 6.41 3.45 -10.94
C CYS A 134 5.67 4.75 -10.65
N VAL A 135 6.40 5.78 -10.23
CA VAL A 135 5.81 7.08 -9.91
C VAL A 135 5.84 8.00 -11.13
N ILE A 136 4.67 8.31 -11.67
CA ILE A 136 4.47 9.19 -12.84
C ILE A 136 4.32 10.65 -12.40
N GLY A 137 4.01 10.88 -11.11
CA GLY A 137 3.79 12.22 -10.56
C GLY A 137 5.06 13.07 -10.45
N ALA A 138 4.87 14.37 -10.23
CA ALA A 138 5.97 15.33 -10.09
C ALA A 138 6.83 15.08 -8.83
N GLN A 139 6.26 14.50 -7.78
CA GLN A 139 6.93 14.24 -6.50
C GLN A 139 7.25 12.75 -6.32
N HIS A 140 8.23 12.43 -5.49
CA HIS A 140 8.46 11.05 -5.06
C HIS A 140 7.44 10.65 -3.99
N SER A 141 7.03 9.38 -3.98
CA SER A 141 6.19 8.81 -2.93
C SER A 141 7.08 8.06 -1.93
N ALA A 142 7.09 8.49 -0.68
CA ALA A 142 7.84 7.85 0.39
C ALA A 142 7.22 6.49 0.75
N PHE A 143 5.88 6.38 0.69
CA PHE A 143 5.18 5.13 0.98
C PHE A 143 5.52 4.04 -0.02
N LEU A 144 5.55 4.36 -1.32
CA LEU A 144 5.89 3.40 -2.36
C LEU A 144 7.38 3.05 -2.38
N GLN A 145 8.26 3.97 -1.99
CA GLN A 145 9.67 3.65 -1.76
C GLN A 145 9.84 2.62 -0.64
N GLN A 146 9.14 2.82 0.49
CA GLN A 146 9.10 1.85 1.59
C GLN A 146 8.47 0.53 1.14
N ALA A 147 7.38 0.56 0.36
CA ALA A 147 6.72 -0.62 -0.16
C ALA A 147 7.67 -1.51 -0.96
N SER A 148 8.35 -0.92 -1.94
CA SER A 148 9.29 -1.64 -2.79
C SER A 148 10.50 -2.14 -2.00
N TYR A 149 11.03 -1.35 -1.06
CA TYR A 149 12.14 -1.82 -0.21
C TYR A 149 11.76 -2.99 0.70
N ILE A 150 10.62 -2.91 1.40
CA ILE A 150 10.18 -3.92 2.36
C ILE A 150 9.82 -5.24 1.66
N THR A 151 9.19 -5.16 0.49
CA THR A 151 8.74 -6.34 -0.27
C THR A 151 9.79 -6.89 -1.25
N GLY A 152 10.94 -6.22 -1.39
CA GLY A 152 11.97 -6.61 -2.37
C GLY A 152 11.59 -6.29 -3.83
N GLY A 153 10.67 -5.35 -4.03
CA GLY A 153 10.32 -4.82 -5.35
C GLY A 153 11.25 -3.70 -5.82
N VAL A 154 10.94 -3.14 -6.98
CA VAL A 154 11.69 -2.07 -7.65
C VAL A 154 10.90 -0.77 -7.62
N TYR A 155 11.55 0.31 -7.20
CA TYR A 155 11.01 1.66 -7.27
C TYR A 155 11.67 2.43 -8.41
N LEU A 156 10.86 3.02 -9.30
CA LEU A 156 11.33 3.86 -10.39
C LEU A 156 10.48 5.12 -10.51
N LYS A 157 11.16 6.25 -10.72
CA LYS A 157 10.52 7.48 -11.21
C LYS A 157 11.13 7.83 -12.57
N PRO A 158 10.40 7.65 -13.68
CA PRO A 158 10.89 8.05 -15.00
C PRO A 158 11.11 9.57 -15.05
N GLN A 159 12.24 9.99 -15.60
CA GLN A 159 12.53 11.42 -15.82
C GLN A 159 11.71 12.01 -16.97
N GLN A 160 11.45 11.20 -17.99
CA GLN A 160 10.68 11.57 -19.17
C GLN A 160 9.55 10.58 -19.40
N LEU A 161 8.33 11.09 -19.49
CA LEU A 161 7.12 10.27 -19.65
C LEU A 161 6.92 9.77 -21.08
N ASP A 162 7.53 10.43 -22.07
CA ASP A 162 7.44 10.03 -23.48
C ASP A 162 7.99 8.61 -23.72
N GLY A 163 8.98 8.20 -22.94
CA GLY A 163 9.58 6.87 -22.95
C GLY A 163 9.03 5.91 -21.90
N LEU A 164 7.84 6.15 -21.32
CA LEU A 164 7.30 5.33 -20.23
C LEU A 164 7.23 3.84 -20.60
N PHE A 165 6.82 3.48 -21.81
CA PHE A 165 6.81 2.08 -22.28
C PHE A 165 8.19 1.42 -22.20
N GLN A 166 9.25 2.15 -22.54
CA GLN A 166 10.63 1.65 -22.43
C GLN A 166 10.96 1.35 -20.97
N TYR A 167 10.69 2.27 -20.05
CA TYR A 167 10.90 2.03 -18.62
C TYR A 167 10.09 0.85 -18.10
N LEU A 168 8.81 0.76 -18.48
CA LEU A 168 7.92 -0.33 -18.06
C LEU A 168 8.42 -1.68 -18.56
N SER A 169 8.76 -1.77 -19.84
CA SER A 169 9.21 -3.02 -20.45
C SER A 169 10.56 -3.47 -19.91
N THR A 170 11.51 -2.56 -19.75
CA THR A 170 12.88 -2.93 -19.36
C THR A 170 12.99 -3.32 -17.88
N VAL A 171 12.22 -2.65 -17.00
CA VAL A 171 12.34 -2.83 -15.53
C VAL A 171 11.22 -3.72 -14.98
N PHE A 172 10.01 -3.59 -15.52
CA PHE A 172 8.83 -4.23 -14.95
C PHE A 172 8.29 -5.41 -15.77
N ALA A 173 8.74 -5.67 -17.00
CA ALA A 173 8.32 -6.89 -17.71
C ALA A 173 9.08 -8.15 -17.24
N THR A 174 10.27 -7.97 -16.67
CA THR A 174 11.16 -9.07 -16.26
C THR A 174 10.59 -9.82 -15.05
N ASP A 175 10.64 -11.15 -15.08
CA ASP A 175 10.29 -12.02 -13.95
C ASP A 175 11.29 -11.87 -12.79
N LEU A 176 10.91 -12.32 -11.58
CA LEU A 176 11.74 -12.18 -10.37
C LEU A 176 13.11 -12.86 -10.50
N HIS A 177 13.23 -13.99 -11.21
CA HIS A 177 14.49 -14.71 -11.32
C HIS A 177 15.46 -13.95 -12.23
N SER A 178 14.99 -13.47 -13.38
CA SER A 178 15.81 -12.70 -14.32
C SER A 178 16.34 -11.40 -13.73
N ARG A 179 15.63 -10.78 -12.78
CA ARG A 179 16.06 -9.56 -12.10
C ARG A 179 17.42 -9.68 -11.41
N ASN A 180 17.76 -10.87 -10.92
CA ASN A 180 19.04 -11.11 -10.24
C ASN A 180 20.24 -11.01 -11.20
N PHE A 181 20.01 -11.15 -12.50
CA PHE A 181 21.03 -11.08 -13.54
C PHE A 181 21.06 -9.71 -14.24
N LEU A 182 20.05 -8.87 -14.01
CA LEU A 182 19.91 -7.56 -14.62
C LEU A 182 20.37 -6.46 -13.66
N GLN A 183 21.09 -5.48 -14.18
CA GLN A 183 21.41 -4.27 -13.42
C GLN A 183 20.20 -3.35 -13.40
N LEU A 184 19.34 -3.55 -12.40
CA LEU A 184 18.17 -2.71 -12.18
C LEU A 184 18.55 -1.40 -11.47
N PRO A 185 17.69 -0.36 -11.57
CA PRO A 185 17.87 0.87 -10.83
C PRO A 185 18.07 0.57 -9.34
N LYS A 186 19.18 1.05 -8.78
CA LYS A 186 19.48 0.83 -7.37
C LYS A 186 18.39 1.49 -6.50
N PRO A 187 17.94 0.83 -5.43
CA PRO A 187 17.02 1.45 -4.49
C PRO A 187 17.67 2.72 -3.94
N VAL A 188 17.00 3.85 -4.15
CA VAL A 188 17.40 5.12 -3.55
C VAL A 188 17.15 5.02 -2.04
N GLY A 189 18.03 5.60 -1.21
CA GLY A 189 17.89 5.54 0.24
C GLY A 189 16.48 5.93 0.68
N VAL A 190 15.80 5.00 1.35
CA VAL A 190 14.41 5.17 1.78
C VAL A 190 14.38 5.87 3.13
N ASP A 191 13.49 6.85 3.27
CA ASP A 191 13.26 7.56 4.52
C ASP A 191 12.30 6.78 5.42
N PHE A 192 12.81 6.27 6.55
CA PHE A 192 12.04 5.53 7.57
C PHE A 192 11.65 6.39 8.78
N ARG A 193 11.80 7.72 8.70
CA ARG A 193 11.44 8.59 9.82
C ARG A 193 9.96 8.45 10.15
N ALA A 194 9.70 8.30 11.44
CA ALA A 194 8.34 8.19 11.94
C ALA A 194 7.58 9.50 11.75
N SER A 195 6.31 9.41 11.36
CA SER A 195 5.40 10.55 11.39
C SER A 195 4.66 10.60 12.72
N CYS A 196 4.62 11.78 13.36
CA CYS A 196 3.90 11.94 14.62
C CYS A 196 2.38 11.91 14.40
N PHE A 197 1.63 11.28 15.30
CA PHE A 197 0.16 11.25 15.23
C PHE A 197 -0.49 12.62 15.54
N CYS A 198 0.24 13.56 16.15
CA CYS A 198 -0.24 14.91 16.44
C CYS A 198 -0.38 15.76 15.18
N HIS A 199 0.70 15.90 14.42
CA HIS A 199 0.80 16.83 13.29
C HIS A 199 0.93 16.13 11.94
N LYS A 200 1.10 14.80 11.94
CA LYS A 200 1.34 14.00 10.73
C LYS A 200 2.62 14.39 9.97
N SER A 201 3.57 14.98 10.69
CA SER A 201 4.88 15.37 10.15
C SER A 201 5.96 14.39 10.61
N THR A 202 6.97 14.19 9.77
CA THR A 202 8.16 13.38 10.08
C THR A 202 8.95 13.97 11.25
N ILE A 203 9.35 13.13 12.19
CA ILE A 203 10.16 13.51 13.35
C ILE A 203 11.37 12.57 13.50
N ASP A 204 12.48 13.10 14.00
CA ASP A 204 13.69 12.32 14.28
C ASP A 204 13.69 11.75 15.72
N MET A 205 13.16 12.52 16.68
CA MET A 205 12.97 12.09 18.07
C MET A 205 11.51 12.29 18.49
N GLY A 206 10.94 11.25 19.11
CA GLY A 206 9.55 11.25 19.57
C GLY A 206 9.34 10.36 20.78
N PHE A 207 8.18 10.54 21.43
CA PHE A 207 7.73 9.74 22.55
C PHE A 207 6.75 8.68 22.06
N ILE A 208 6.90 7.44 22.53
CA ILE A 208 6.07 6.31 22.11
C ILE A 208 5.14 5.91 23.26
N CYS A 209 3.88 5.65 22.95
CA CYS A 209 2.97 5.06 23.91
C CYS A 209 3.27 3.57 24.10
N SER A 210 3.54 3.13 25.33
CA SER A 210 3.81 1.71 25.63
C SER A 210 2.62 0.78 25.39
N VAL A 211 1.39 1.32 25.37
CA VAL A 211 0.17 0.53 25.21
C VAL A 211 -0.23 0.38 23.73
N CYS A 212 -0.26 1.47 22.98
CA CYS A 212 -0.75 1.48 21.59
C CYS A 212 0.32 1.78 20.53
N LEU A 213 1.58 1.96 20.94
CA LEU A 213 2.72 2.27 20.07
C LEU A 213 2.55 3.57 19.24
N SER A 214 1.63 4.45 19.62
CA SER A 214 1.45 5.74 18.97
C SER A 214 2.63 6.67 19.26
N ILE A 215 3.05 7.40 18.23
CA ILE A 215 4.26 8.24 18.24
C ILE A 215 3.87 9.72 18.34
N PHE A 216 4.46 10.43 19.30
CA PHE A 216 4.19 11.83 19.59
C PHE A 216 5.45 12.68 19.50
N CYS A 217 5.33 13.91 18.98
CA CYS A 217 6.44 14.85 18.86
C CYS A 217 6.81 15.54 20.19
N LYS A 218 5.92 15.52 21.18
CA LYS A 218 6.11 16.12 22.50
C LYS A 218 5.60 15.16 23.57
N HIS A 219 6.19 15.22 24.76
CA HIS A 219 5.71 14.44 25.89
C HIS A 219 4.31 14.90 26.28
N GLN A 220 3.37 13.96 26.40
CA GLN A 220 2.02 14.20 26.89
C GLN A 220 1.78 13.38 28.15
N LYS A 221 0.89 13.84 29.04
CA LYS A 221 0.51 13.09 30.26
C LYS A 221 -0.50 12.00 29.98
N LYS A 222 -1.26 12.10 28.88
CA LYS A 222 -2.27 11.14 28.46
C LYS A 222 -2.12 10.88 26.97
N CYS A 223 -2.26 9.63 26.54
CA CYS A 223 -2.28 9.26 25.14
C CYS A 223 -3.56 9.75 24.48
N SER A 224 -3.46 10.53 23.40
CA SER A 224 -4.62 10.98 22.63
C SER A 224 -5.31 9.86 21.86
N THR A 225 -4.61 8.75 21.59
CA THR A 225 -5.15 7.61 20.82
C THR A 225 -5.88 6.60 21.71
N CYS A 226 -5.26 6.14 22.80
CA CYS A 226 -5.82 5.09 23.67
C CYS A 226 -6.29 5.60 25.04
N GLY A 227 -6.04 6.86 25.37
CA GLY A 227 -6.45 7.45 26.65
C GLY A 227 -5.61 7.04 27.87
N SER A 228 -4.57 6.22 27.71
CA SER A 228 -3.70 5.81 28.82
C SER A 228 -2.91 6.99 29.41
N ILE A 229 -2.78 7.04 30.74
CA ILE A 229 -2.00 8.06 31.45
C ILE A 229 -0.56 7.57 31.58
N PHE A 230 0.39 8.39 31.13
CA PHE A 230 1.81 8.07 31.20
C PHE A 230 2.35 8.31 32.61
N GLY A 231 3.05 7.33 33.17
CA GLY A 231 3.75 7.48 34.46
C GLY A 231 3.06 6.91 35.70
N GLN A 232 1.88 6.28 35.58
CA GLN A 232 1.41 5.38 36.63
C GLN A 232 2.07 4.02 36.45
N ALA A 233 3.12 3.76 37.24
CA ALA A 233 3.46 2.38 37.58
C ALA A 233 2.19 1.76 38.17
N GLN A 234 1.82 0.54 37.76
CA GLN A 234 0.75 -0.20 38.42
C GLN A 234 1.13 -0.35 39.89
N THR A 235 0.60 0.52 40.75
CA THR A 235 0.50 0.23 42.17
C THR A 235 -0.54 -0.88 42.24
N ASN A 236 -0.06 -2.12 42.42
CA ASN A 236 -0.88 -3.24 42.82
C ASN A 236 -1.80 -2.79 43.96
N ASP A 237 -3.11 -2.71 43.70
CA ASP A 237 -4.10 -2.67 44.76
C ASP A 237 -4.06 -4.03 45.48
N PRO A 238 -3.75 -4.10 46.78
CA PRO A 238 -3.97 -5.31 47.56
C PRO A 238 -5.42 -5.27 48.04
N SER A 239 -6.37 -5.72 47.21
CA SER A 239 -7.76 -5.87 47.64
C SER A 239 -8.31 -7.26 47.33
N VAL A 240 -7.60 -8.31 47.73
CA VAL A 240 -8.18 -9.64 47.95
C VAL A 240 -7.44 -10.35 49.09
N SER A 241 -7.97 -10.25 50.32
CA SER A 241 -7.93 -11.34 51.32
C SER A 241 -8.64 -10.94 52.62
N GLU A 242 -9.97 -11.06 52.66
CA GLU A 242 -10.66 -11.43 53.91
C GLU A 242 -11.17 -12.87 53.75
N GLY A 243 -10.24 -13.82 53.91
CA GLY A 243 -10.54 -15.23 54.11
C GLY A 243 -10.36 -15.56 55.58
N LYS A 244 -11.48 -15.91 56.24
CA LYS A 244 -11.58 -16.41 57.63
C LYS A 244 -10.38 -17.28 58.03
N ARG A 245 -9.71 -16.92 59.13
CA ARG A 245 -8.92 -17.84 59.95
C ARG A 245 -9.67 -18.07 61.26
N GLU A 246 -10.13 -19.30 61.43
CA GLU A 246 -10.53 -19.85 62.73
C GLU A 246 -9.32 -19.86 63.67
N THR A 247 -9.52 -19.43 64.91
CA THR A 247 -8.56 -19.52 66.01
C THR A 247 -8.75 -20.83 66.78
N PRO A 248 -7.69 -21.57 67.13
CA PRO A 248 -7.75 -22.62 68.13
C PRO A 248 -7.39 -22.06 69.52
N VAL A 249 -8.32 -22.11 70.48
CA VAL A 249 -8.12 -22.48 71.89
C VAL A 249 -9.42 -23.10 72.39
#